data_AF-A0A7Z0NC47-F1
#
_entry.id   AF-A0A7Z0NC47-F1
#
_cell.length_a   1.000
_cell.length_b   1.000
_cell.length_c   1.000
_cell.angle_alpha   90.00
_cell.angle_beta   90.00
_cell.angle_gamma   90.00
#
_symmetry.space_group_name_H-M   'P 1'
#
loop_
_entity.id
_entity.type
_entity.pdbx_description
1 polymer ?
#
loop_
_entity_poly.entity_id
_entity_poly.type
_entity_poly.pdbx_seq_one_letter_code
_entity_poly.pdbx_strand_id
1 'polypeptide(L)' 'RLHLELSDEELASRLAESDPTAASTLIASQGGYRQLYIERVLQADEGCDFDFLVGCRGSDVPRHSH' A
#
# COMPACT_ATOMS: atom_id res chain seq x y z
N ARG A 1 8.26 -11.77 20.21
CA ARG A 1 7.38 -10.66 20.67
C ARG A 1 8.19 -9.39 20.63
N LEU A 2 7.71 -8.37 19.92
CA LEU A 2 8.31 -7.04 19.87
C LEU A 2 7.41 -6.10 20.68
N HIS A 3 7.98 -5.31 21.58
CA HIS A 3 7.24 -4.35 22.39
C HIS A 3 8.02 -3.04 22.45
N LEU A 4 7.29 -1.93 22.37
CA LEU A 4 7.83 -0.59 22.48
C LEU A 4 7.39 -0.01 23.83
N GLU A 5 8.36 0.39 24.66
CA GLU A 5 8.12 0.93 26.00
C GLU A 5 7.78 2.42 25.95
N LEU A 6 6.61 2.74 25.38
CA LEU A 6 6.00 4.07 25.41
C LEU A 6 4.58 3.96 25.95
N SER A 7 4.06 5.03 26.54
CA SER A 7 2.64 5.09 26.90
C SER A 7 1.78 5.26 25.65
N ASP A 8 0.52 4.83 25.73
CA ASP A 8 -0.42 4.95 24.62
C ASP A 8 -0.69 6.42 24.26
N GLU A 9 -0.67 7.32 25.25
CA GLU A 9 -0.85 8.77 25.03
C GLU A 9 0.30 9.37 24.22
N GLU A 10 1.55 9.01 24.53
CA GLU A 10 2.73 9.49 23.81
C GLU A 10 2.75 8.93 22.38
N LEU A 11 2.40 7.65 22.21
CA LEU A 11 2.32 7.04 20.88
C LEU A 11 1.25 7.73 20.02
N ALA A 12 0.07 8.00 20.59
CA ALA A 12 -1.00 8.70 19.90
C ALA A 12 -0.60 10.14 19.52
N SER A 13 0.08 10.87 20.40
CA SER A 13 0.59 12.22 20.09
C SER A 13 1.53 12.20 18.89
N ARG A 14 2.51 11.28 18.87
CA ARG A 14 3.47 11.18 17.76
C ARG A 14 2.84 10.82 16.43
N LEU A 15 1.87 9.90 16.43
CA LEU A 15 1.12 9.51 15.23
C LEU A 15 0.23 10.65 14.71
N ALA A 16 -0.22 11.55 15.60
CA ALA A 16 -0.97 12.74 15.21
C ALA A 16 -0.06 13.86 14.66
N GLU A 17 1.19 13.94 15.12
CA GLU A 17 2.16 14.95 14.67
C GLU A 17 2.67 14.73 13.25
N SER A 18 2.78 13.47 12.80
CA SER A 18 3.35 13.18 11.49
C SER A 18 2.78 11.91 10.87
N ASP A 19 2.42 12.02 9.58
CA ASP A 19 2.08 10.86 8.75
C ASP A 19 3.37 10.11 8.36
N PRO A 20 3.57 8.86 8.82
CA PRO A 20 4.76 8.08 8.51
C PRO A 20 4.88 7.71 7.03
N THR A 21 3.81 7.84 6.24
CA THR A 21 3.78 7.51 4.81
C THR A 21 4.07 8.70 3.90
N ALA A 22 4.11 9.93 4.44
CA ALA A 22 4.20 11.17 3.66
C ALA A 22 5.39 11.19 2.69
N ALA A 23 6.55 10.67 3.11
CA ALA A 23 7.74 10.61 2.26
C ALA A 23 7.54 9.68 1.03
N SER A 24 6.92 8.52 1.24
CA SER A 24 6.60 7.57 0.16
C SER A 24 5.59 8.18 -0.82
N THR A 25 4.57 8.86 -0.30
CA THR A 25 3.57 9.57 -1.11
C THR A 25 4.20 10.69 -1.95
N LEU A 26 5.13 11.45 -1.38
CA LEU A 26 5.88 12.47 -2.12
C LEU A 26 6.69 11.84 -3.27
N ILE A 27 7.35 10.71 -3.01
CA ILE A 27 8.11 9.96 -4.02
C ILE A 27 7.20 9.44 -5.15
N ALA A 28 5.97 9.07 -4.82
CA ALA A 28 4.97 8.58 -5.78
C ALA A 28 4.42 9.69 -6.71
N SER A 29 4.59 10.98 -6.36
CA SER A 29 3.99 12.11 -7.10
C SER A 29 4.45 12.28 -8.55
N GLN A 30 5.49 11.57 -8.98
CA GLN A 30 6.08 11.67 -10.33
C GLN A 30 5.40 10.77 -11.37
N GLY A 31 4.44 9.92 -10.98
CA GLY A 31 3.73 9.06 -11.91
C GLY A 31 4.33 7.68 -12.15
N GLY A 32 3.73 6.99 -13.12
CA GLY A 32 4.23 5.72 -13.67
C GLY A 32 4.11 4.54 -12.71
N TYR A 33 4.92 3.50 -12.97
CA TYR A 33 4.88 2.25 -12.20
C TYR A 33 5.19 2.47 -10.71
N ARG A 34 6.06 3.43 -10.37
CA ARG A 34 6.41 3.75 -8.99
C ARG A 34 5.19 4.27 -8.21
N GLN A 35 4.41 5.16 -8.81
CA GLN A 35 3.15 5.62 -8.22
C GLN A 35 2.19 4.44 -8.02
N LEU A 36 1.97 3.65 -9.09
CA LEU A 36 1.12 2.46 -9.04
C LEU A 36 1.55 1.50 -7.91
N TYR A 37 2.84 1.23 -7.78
CA TYR A 37 3.37 0.35 -6.74
C TYR A 37 3.08 0.89 -5.34
N ILE A 38 3.43 2.15 -5.07
CA ILE A 38 3.28 2.75 -3.73
C ILE A 38 1.80 2.84 -3.32
N GLU A 39 0.91 3.16 -4.26
CA GLU A 39 -0.51 3.35 -3.97
C GLU A 39 -1.32 2.06 -3.89
N ARG A 40 -0.85 0.98 -4.52
CA ARG A 40 -1.69 -0.20 -4.78
C ARG A 40 -1.17 -1.51 -4.21
N VAL A 41 0.05 -1.53 -3.67
CA VAL A 41 0.60 -2.74 -3.04
C VAL A 41 0.04 -2.95 -1.63
N LEU A 42 -0.37 -4.18 -1.35
CA LEU A 42 -0.80 -4.64 -0.03
C LEU A 42 0.40 -4.77 0.92
N GLN A 43 0.13 -4.74 2.23
CA GLN A 43 1.19 -4.89 3.23
C GLN A 43 1.74 -6.33 3.27
N ALA A 44 2.87 -6.50 3.96
CA ALA A 44 3.57 -7.79 3.97
C ALA A 44 2.78 -8.92 4.64
N ASP A 45 1.94 -8.58 5.63
CA ASP A 45 1.01 -9.50 6.27
C ASP A 45 -0.17 -9.89 5.37
N GLU A 46 -0.43 -9.12 4.31
CA GLU A 46 -1.48 -9.34 3.31
C GLU A 46 -0.94 -9.97 2.00
N GLY A 47 0.38 -10.20 1.90
CA GLY A 47 0.99 -10.96 0.81
C GLY A 47 1.72 -10.15 -0.26
N CYS A 48 1.91 -8.83 -0.09
CA CYS A 48 2.69 -7.97 -1.00
C CYS A 48 2.22 -7.95 -2.48
N ASP A 49 0.95 -8.27 -2.75
CA ASP A 49 0.40 -8.19 -4.11
C ASP A 49 -0.28 -6.83 -4.34
N PHE A 50 -0.60 -6.52 -5.59
CA PHE A 50 -1.51 -5.44 -5.91
C PHE A 50 -2.94 -5.83 -5.50
N ASP A 51 -3.60 -4.97 -4.74
CA ASP A 51 -4.96 -5.23 -4.26
C ASP A 51 -5.98 -5.48 -5.39
N PHE A 52 -5.81 -4.86 -6.56
CA PHE A 52 -6.66 -5.03 -7.73
C PHE A 52 -6.32 -6.31 -8.52
N LEU A 53 -5.23 -7.00 -8.20
CA LEU A 53 -4.87 -8.29 -8.79
C LEU A 53 -5.39 -9.49 -7.98
N VAL A 54 -5.85 -9.28 -6.75
CA VAL A 54 -6.31 -10.37 -5.87
C VAL A 54 -7.47 -11.16 -6.49
N GLY A 55 -7.38 -12.49 -6.39
CA GLY A 55 -8.42 -13.43 -6.83
C GLY A 55 -8.12 -14.08 -8.19
N CYS A 56 -9.17 -14.58 -8.85
CA CYS A 56 -9.07 -15.23 -10.15
C CYS A 56 -9.92 -14.47 -11.19
N ARG A 57 -9.34 -14.18 -12.36
CA ARG A 57 -10.01 -13.45 -13.45
C ARG A 57 -10.60 -14.36 -14.53
N GLY A 58 -10.62 -15.66 -14.29
CA GLY A 58 -11.11 -16.66 -15.25
C GLY A 58 -10.25 -16.74 -16.52
N SER A 59 -10.81 -17.37 -17.55
CA SER A 59 -10.14 -17.62 -18.83
C SER A 59 -11.06 -17.32 -20.02
N ASP A 60 -11.98 -16.36 -19.86
CA ASP A 60 -12.95 -16.02 -20.90
C ASP A 60 -12.23 -15.47 -22.14
N VAL A 61 -12.67 -15.92 -23.32
CA VAL A 61 -12.09 -15.49 -24.59
C VAL A 61 -12.58 -14.07 -24.90
N PRO A 62 -11.68 -13.08 -25.09
CA PRO A 62 -12.07 -11.71 -25.37
C PRO A 62 -12.75 -11.57 -26.73
N ARG A 63 -13.40 -10.41 -26.94
CA ARG A 63 -14.01 -10.06 -28.23
C ARG A 63 -12.98 -10.15 -29.36
N HIS A 64 -13.46 -10.49 -30.56
CA HIS A 64 -12.64 -10.47 -31.77
C HIS A 64 -12.04 -9.08 -31.98
N SER A 65 -10.73 -9.06 -32.27
CA SER A 65 -9.92 -7.83 -32.38
C SER A 65 -10.09 -7.08 -33.70
N HIS A 66 -11.00 -7.53 -34.57
CA HIS A 66 -11.20 -7.05 -35.94
C HIS A 66 -12.68 -7.04 -36.30
#